data_AF-G5E093-F1
#
_entry.id   AF-G5E093-F1
#
_cell.length_a   1.000
_cell.length_b   1.000
_cell.length_c   1.000
_cell.angle_alpha   90.00
_cell.angle_beta   90.00
_cell.angle_gamma   90.00
#
_symmetry.space_group_name_H-M   'P 1'
#
loop_
_entity.id
_entity.type
_entity.pdbx_description
1 polymer ?
#
loop_
_entity_poly.entity_id
_entity_poly.type
_entity_poly.pdbx_seq_one_letter_code
_entity_poly.pdbx_strand_id
1 'polypeptide(L)'
;LIVYQLENQPSEFRRIDSPLKHQHRCVAIFKDKQNKPTGFALGSIEGRVAIHYINPPNPAKDNFTFKCHRSNGTNTAAPQDIY
;
A
#
# COMPACT_ATOMS: atom_id res chain seq x y z
N LEU A 1 3.72 -1.18 -9.85
CA LEU A 1 2.30 -1.49 -9.57
C LEU A 1 1.45 -1.15 -10.78
N ILE A 2 0.40 -1.91 -11.05
CA ILE A 2 -0.53 -1.63 -12.15
C ILE A 2 -1.93 -1.52 -11.58
N VAL A 3 -2.60 -0.41 -11.87
CA VAL A 3 -4.00 -0.16 -11.53
C VAL A 3 -4.83 -0.42 -12.77
N TYR A 4 -5.92 -1.15 -12.63
CA TYR A 4 -6.87 -1.43 -13.70
C TYR A 4 -8.20 -0.74 -13.39
N GLN A 5 -8.86 -0.23 -14.43
CA GLN A 5 -10.27 0.15 -14.38
C GLN A 5 -11.10 -1.03 -14.89
N LEU A 6 -12.32 -1.18 -14.37
CA LEU A 6 -13.17 -2.35 -14.66
C LEU A 6 -14.48 -1.98 -15.36
N GLU A 7 -14.74 -0.69 -15.56
CA GLU A 7 -15.93 -0.19 -16.24
C GLU A 7 -15.94 -0.65 -17.71
N ASN A 8 -17.02 -1.31 -18.12
CA ASN A 8 -17.24 -1.96 -19.42
C ASN A 8 -16.30 -3.14 -19.70
N GLN A 9 -14.99 -2.90 -19.72
CA GLN A 9 -13.94 -3.86 -20.04
C GLN A 9 -12.73 -3.59 -19.15
N PRO A 10 -12.11 -4.62 -18.53
CA PRO A 10 -10.86 -4.44 -17.81
C PRO A 10 -9.77 -3.87 -18.70
N SER A 11 -9.24 -2.71 -18.33
CA SER A 11 -8.14 -2.07 -19.04
C SER A 11 -7.14 -1.47 -18.06
N GLU A 12 -5.88 -1.40 -18.46
CA GLU A 12 -4.85 -0.73 -17.67
C GLU A 12 -5.23 0.75 -17.49
N PHE A 13 -5.30 1.20 -16.25
CA PHE A 13 -5.61 2.59 -15.89
C PHE A 13 -4.33 3.39 -15.64
N ARG A 14 -3.38 2.83 -14.87
CA ARG A 14 -2.12 3.50 -14.56
C ARG A 14 -1.03 2.53 -14.12
N ARG A 15 0.20 2.75 -14.59
CA ARG A 15 1.42 2.20 -13.98
C ARG A 15 2.00 3.17 -12.95
N ILE A 16 2.26 2.65 -11.76
CA ILE A 16 2.75 3.42 -10.61
C ILE A 16 4.09 2.82 -10.18
N ASP A 17 5.10 3.68 -10.09
CA ASP A 17 6.40 3.35 -9.49
C ASP A 17 6.22 3.01 -8.01
N SER A 18 6.96 2.01 -7.54
CA SER A 18 6.74 1.56 -6.17
C SER A 18 7.12 2.64 -5.16
N PRO A 19 6.23 2.96 -4.19
CA PRO A 19 6.60 3.80 -3.05
C PRO A 19 7.45 3.05 -2.00
N LEU A 20 7.69 1.75 -2.19
CA LEU A 20 8.45 0.89 -1.27
C LEU A 20 9.73 0.40 -1.95
N LYS A 21 10.81 0.30 -1.16
CA LYS A 21 12.12 -0.11 -1.67
C LYS A 21 12.31 -1.63 -1.73
N HIS A 22 11.50 -2.37 -0.97
CA HIS A 22 11.61 -3.82 -0.83
C HIS A 22 10.42 -4.53 -1.49
N GLN A 23 10.56 -5.85 -1.66
CA GLN A 23 9.56 -6.70 -2.30
C GLN A 23 8.16 -6.50 -1.71
N HIS A 24 7.17 -6.38 -2.59
CA HIS A 24 5.76 -6.27 -2.21
C HIS A 24 5.26 -7.62 -1.72
N ARG A 25 4.45 -7.60 -0.66
CA ARG A 25 3.90 -8.82 -0.05
C ARG A 25 2.38 -8.86 -0.13
N CYS A 26 1.70 -7.74 0.10
CA CYS A 26 0.24 -7.68 0.16
C CYS A 26 -0.27 -6.31 -0.29
N VAL A 27 -1.53 -6.26 -0.75
CA VAL A 27 -2.21 -5.03 -1.17
C VAL A 27 -3.69 -5.08 -0.80
N ALA A 28 -4.26 -3.94 -0.41
CA ALA A 28 -5.68 -3.81 -0.13
C ALA A 28 -6.22 -2.46 -0.66
N ILE A 29 -7.37 -2.48 -1.31
CA ILE A 29 -8.05 -1.27 -1.81
C ILE A 29 -8.87 -0.64 -0.67
N PHE A 30 -8.83 0.68 -0.54
CA PHE A 30 -9.68 1.42 0.39
C PHE A 30 -10.58 2.42 -0.34
N LYS A 31 -11.67 2.79 0.34
CA LYS A 31 -12.75 3.60 -0.21
C LYS A 31 -12.78 5.01 0.38
N ASP A 32 -13.36 5.95 -0.35
CA ASP A 32 -13.68 7.30 0.12
C ASP A 32 -14.99 7.35 0.93
N LYS A 33 -15.41 8.56 1.31
CA LYS A 33 -16.68 8.81 2.03
C LYS A 33 -17.92 8.49 1.19
N GLN A 34 -17.79 8.52 -0.14
CA GLN A 34 -18.84 8.16 -1.10
C GLN A 34 -18.82 6.65 -1.42
N ASN A 35 -18.04 5.87 -0.66
CA ASN A 35 -17.91 4.43 -0.80
C ASN A 35 -17.35 3.98 -2.15
N LYS A 36 -16.59 4.85 -2.85
CA LYS A 36 -15.92 4.55 -4.12
C LYS A 36 -14.44 4.19 -3.88
N PRO A 37 -13.85 3.30 -4.71
CA PRO A 37 -12.41 3.02 -4.64
C PRO A 37 -11.59 4.30 -4.86
N THR A 38 -10.71 4.63 -3.93
CA THR A 38 -9.97 5.92 -3.97
C THR A 38 -8.45 5.75 -3.83
N GLY A 39 -8.00 4.60 -3.31
CA GLY A 39 -6.59 4.31 -3.11
C GLY A 39 -6.36 2.88 -2.66
N PHE A 40 -5.10 2.57 -2.36
CA PHE A 40 -4.68 1.26 -1.86
C PHE A 40 -3.59 1.39 -0.79
N ALA A 41 -3.59 0.42 0.13
CA ALA A 41 -2.48 0.16 1.04
C ALA A 41 -1.60 -0.95 0.46
N LEU A 42 -0.30 -0.72 0.38
CA LEU A 42 0.69 -1.69 -0.11
C LEU A 42 1.65 -2.06 1.01
N GLY A 43 1.76 -3.35 1.32
CA GLY A 43 2.71 -3.89 2.29
C GLY A 43 3.96 -4.46 1.64
N SER A 44 5.10 -4.31 2.31
CA SER A 44 6.39 -4.90 1.91
C SER A 44 6.96 -5.78 3.01
N ILE A 45 7.94 -6.61 2.64
CA ILE A 45 8.64 -7.52 3.54
C ILE A 45 9.49 -6.81 4.62
N GLU A 46 9.76 -5.51 4.49
CA GLU A 46 10.60 -4.74 5.44
C GLU A 46 9.83 -4.16 6.64
N GLY A 47 8.60 -4.62 6.88
CA GLY A 47 7.73 -4.07 7.92
C GLY A 47 7.38 -2.61 7.63
N ARG A 48 6.89 -2.34 6.42
CA ARG A 48 6.36 -1.03 6.00
C ARG A 48 5.11 -1.20 5.16
N VAL A 49 4.20 -0.25 5.36
CA VAL A 49 3.00 -0.09 4.54
C VAL A 49 3.03 1.31 3.92
N ALA A 50 2.71 1.38 2.63
CA ALA A 50 2.47 2.62 1.90
C ALA A 50 0.97 2.84 1.73
N ILE A 51 0.50 4.06 2.02
CA ILE A 51 -0.84 4.53 1.68
C ILE A 51 -0.72 5.36 0.40
N HIS A 52 -1.43 4.92 -0.64
CA HIS A 52 -1.37 5.55 -1.96
C HIS A 52 -2.77 5.86 -2.48
N TYR A 53 -3.08 7.13 -2.64
CA TYR A 53 -4.30 7.63 -3.27
C TYR A 53 -4.14 7.68 -4.79
N ILE A 54 -5.19 7.35 -5.54
CA ILE A 54 -5.15 7.38 -7.00
C ILE A 54 -5.14 8.82 -7.54
N ASN A 55 -5.99 9.70 -7.00
CA ASN A 55 -6.09 11.10 -7.42
C ASN A 55 -6.15 12.06 -6.21
N PRO A 56 -5.08 12.15 -5.40
CA PRO A 56 -5.05 13.08 -4.28
C PRO A 56 -4.84 14.54 -4.74
N PRO A 57 -5.36 15.54 -4.00
CA PRO A 57 -5.08 16.95 -4.27
C PRO A 57 -3.60 17.31 -4.13
N ASN A 58 -2.88 16.71 -3.17
CA ASN A 58 -1.45 16.91 -2.98
C ASN A 58 -0.72 15.56 -2.81
N PRO A 59 -0.30 14.92 -3.92
CA PRO A 59 0.35 13.62 -3.88
C PRO A 59 1.58 13.54 -2.97
N ALA A 60 2.36 14.62 -2.84
CA ALA A 60 3.59 14.64 -2.05
C ALA A 60 3.33 14.57 -0.53
N LYS A 61 2.16 15.03 -0.09
CA LYS A 61 1.74 15.01 1.32
C LYS A 61 0.80 13.86 1.63
N ASP A 62 -0.14 13.60 0.73
CA ASP A 62 -1.26 12.68 0.95
C ASP A 62 -0.84 11.21 0.79
N ASN A 63 0.17 10.94 -0.07
CA ASN A 63 0.79 9.63 -0.15
C ASN A 63 1.94 9.55 0.84
N PHE A 64 1.89 8.56 1.73
CA PHE A 64 2.91 8.40 2.78
C PHE A 64 3.19 6.93 3.06
N THR A 65 4.28 6.67 3.77
CA THR A 65 4.66 5.33 4.23
C THR A 65 4.88 5.35 5.73
N PHE A 66 4.57 4.25 6.41
CA PHE A 66 4.82 4.10 7.83
C PHE A 66 5.46 2.74 8.13
N LYS A 67 6.19 2.68 9.25
CA LYS A 67 6.81 1.45 9.75
C LYS A 67 5.79 0.69 10.59
N CYS A 68 5.77 -0.64 10.45
CA CYS A 68 4.87 -1.53 11.16
C CYS A 68 5.55 -2.90 11.34
N HIS A 69 5.03 -3.75 12.23
CA HIS A 69 5.55 -5.10 12.47
C HIS A 69 7.08 -5.15 12.75
N ARG A 70 7.58 -4.17 13.52
CA ARG A 70 8.98 -4.13 13.99
C ARG A 70 8.98 -4.40 15.50
N SER A 71 9.82 -5.32 15.95
CA SER A 71 10.04 -5.51 17.38
C SER A 71 10.87 -4.35 17.94
N ASN A 72 10.34 -3.62 18.93
CA ASN A 72 11.18 -2.79 19.78
C ASN A 72 11.99 -3.75 20.65
N GLY A 73 13.32 -3.71 20.55
CA GLY A 73 14.22 -4.69 21.15
C GLY A 73 14.14 -4.79 22.67
N THR A 74 13.18 -5.57 23.17
CA THR A 74 13.21 -6.20 24.49
C THR A 74 12.92 -7.69 24.32
N ASN A 75 13.99 -8.45 24.13
CA ASN A 75 14.13 -9.91 24.28
C ASN A 75 12.86 -10.78 24.18
N THR A 76 12.79 -11.62 23.14
CA THR A 76 12.78 -13.10 23.25
C THR A 76 12.66 -13.75 21.87
N ALA A 77 13.39 -14.85 21.70
CA ALA A 77 13.66 -15.56 20.46
C ALA A 77 12.42 -16.28 19.87
N ALA A 78 11.56 -15.56 19.16
CA ALA A 78 10.56 -16.15 18.29
C ALA A 78 10.66 -15.55 16.88
N PRO A 79 10.79 -16.35 15.80
CA PRO A 79 10.64 -15.84 14.45
C PRO A 79 9.26 -15.19 14.34
N GLN A 80 9.26 -13.91 13.97
CA GLN A 80 8.01 -13.16 13.78
C GLN A 80 7.45 -13.53 12.41
N ASP A 81 6.37 -14.31 12.42
CA ASP A 81 5.62 -14.60 11.21
C ASP A 81 4.95 -13.31 10.71
N ILE A 82 5.44 -12.83 9.57
CA ILE A 82 4.76 -11.80 8.79
C ILE A 82 3.65 -12.53 8.04
N TYR A 83 2.46 -12.68 8.61
CA TYR A 83 1.30 -13.12 7.83
C TYR A 83 0.75 -11.95 7.02
#